data_AF-A0A2T4JG18-F1
#
_entry.id   AF-A0A2T4JG18-F1
#
_cell.length_a   1.000
_cell.length_b   1.000
_cell.length_c   1.000
_cell.angle_alpha   90.00
_cell.angle_beta   90.00
_cell.angle_gamma   90.00
#
_symmetry.space_group_name_H-M   'P 1'
#
loop_
_entity.id
_entity.type
_entity.pdbx_description
1 polymer ?
#
loop_
_entity_poly.entity_id
_entity_poly.type
_entity_poly.pdbx_seq_one_letter_code
_entity_poly.pdbx_strand_id
1 'polypeptide(L)'
;MDLIIGTRHITPDAIIRTVTGVEAVLHGDALRSLLDAAFHGAGTIEILGGDLDRRRMEVTGIEMRGCETRVTLAATGAGQRLV
;
A
#
# COMPACT_ATOMS: atom_id res chain seq x y z
N MET A 1 4.72 10.17 -2.22
CA MET A 1 4.60 9.06 -1.26
C MET A 1 4.78 7.80 -2.06
N ASP A 2 5.53 6.84 -1.56
CA ASP A 2 5.73 5.56 -2.23
C ASP A 2 5.27 4.42 -1.32
N LEU A 3 5.23 3.21 -1.86
CA LEU A 3 4.99 1.98 -1.11
C LEU A 3 6.30 1.22 -0.94
N ILE A 4 6.51 0.67 0.24
CA ILE A 4 7.50 -0.37 0.50
C ILE A 4 6.74 -1.68 0.64
N ILE A 5 7.05 -2.66 -0.21
CA ILE A 5 6.44 -3.99 -0.17
C ILE A 5 7.55 -5.02 0.06
N GLY A 6 7.64 -5.51 1.30
CA GLY A 6 8.81 -6.25 1.78
C GLY A 6 10.07 -5.41 1.69
N THR A 7 10.95 -5.71 0.74
CA THR A 7 12.18 -4.93 0.47
C THR A 7 12.10 -4.09 -0.81
N ARG A 8 10.97 -4.14 -1.52
CA ARG A 8 10.80 -3.44 -2.81
C ARG A 8 10.21 -2.05 -2.59
N HIS A 9 10.83 -1.05 -3.18
CA HIS A 9 10.25 0.28 -3.34
C HIS A 9 9.39 0.30 -4.60
N ILE A 10 8.15 0.75 -4.45
CA ILE A 10 7.15 0.84 -5.50
C ILE A 10 6.61 2.27 -5.52
N THR A 11 6.76 2.94 -6.66
CA THR A 11 6.10 4.22 -6.92
C THR A 11 4.77 3.94 -7.63
N PRO A 12 3.62 4.22 -6.98
CA PRO A 12 2.32 4.10 -7.62
C PRO A 12 2.15 5.14 -8.74
N ASP A 13 1.29 4.85 -9.71
CA ASP A 13 0.95 5.81 -10.76
C ASP A 13 0.21 7.03 -10.19
N ALA A 14 -0.57 6.81 -9.12
CA ALA A 14 -1.17 7.85 -8.31
C ALA A 14 -1.28 7.37 -6.86
N ILE A 15 -1.14 8.29 -5.92
CA ILE A 15 -1.35 8.02 -4.49
C ILE A 15 -1.92 9.25 -3.79
N ILE A 16 -2.99 9.05 -3.04
CA ILE A 16 -3.66 10.10 -2.29
C ILE A 16 -3.84 9.69 -0.83
N ARG A 17 -3.66 10.65 0.08
CA ARG A 17 -3.90 10.46 1.51
C ARG A 17 -5.41 10.45 1.78
N THR A 18 -5.87 9.48 2.56
CA THR A 18 -7.24 9.41 3.08
C THR A 18 -7.26 9.65 4.59
N VAL A 19 -8.41 9.55 5.24
CA VAL A 19 -8.49 9.67 6.71
C VAL A 19 -7.74 8.51 7.39
N THR A 20 -7.89 7.29 6.88
CA THR A 20 -7.40 6.06 7.53
C THR A 20 -6.08 5.53 6.96
N GLY A 21 -5.65 6.00 5.79
CA GLY A 21 -4.40 5.58 5.15
C GLY A 21 -4.22 6.26 3.80
N VAL A 22 -4.11 5.49 2.72
CA VAL A 22 -3.96 6.00 1.36
C VAL A 22 -4.83 5.23 0.36
N GLU A 23 -5.11 5.85 -0.77
CA GLU A 23 -5.54 5.15 -1.99
C GLU A 23 -4.42 5.24 -3.02
N ALA A 24 -4.07 4.12 -3.62
CA ALA A 24 -3.00 4.01 -4.60
C ALA A 24 -3.50 3.35 -5.89
N VAL A 25 -3.03 3.84 -7.02
CA VAL A 25 -3.27 3.24 -8.33
C VAL A 25 -2.04 2.43 -8.73
N LEU A 26 -2.23 1.13 -8.99
CA LEU A 26 -1.16 0.19 -9.28
C LEU A 26 -1.49 -0.67 -10.51
N HIS A 27 -0.46 -1.02 -11.26
CA HIS A 27 -0.56 -1.89 -12.42
C HIS A 27 0.56 -2.93 -12.46
N GLY A 28 0.34 -3.99 -13.24
CA GLY A 28 1.34 -5.00 -13.54
C GLY A 28 2.02 -5.58 -12.29
N ASP A 29 3.35 -5.57 -12.29
CA ASP A 29 4.15 -6.15 -11.22
C ASP A 29 3.99 -5.44 -9.87
N ALA A 30 3.68 -4.14 -9.87
CA ALA A 30 3.44 -3.39 -8.65
C ALA A 30 2.16 -3.88 -7.94
N LEU A 31 1.08 -4.05 -8.71
CA LEU A 31 -0.16 -4.63 -8.21
C LEU A 31 0.05 -6.08 -7.74
N ARG A 32 0.73 -6.90 -8.55
CA ARG A 32 1.01 -8.30 -8.21
C ARG A 32 1.80 -8.43 -6.90
N SER A 33 2.87 -7.65 -6.75
CA SER A 33 3.67 -7.64 -5.52
C SER A 33 2.85 -7.25 -4.30
N LEU A 34 1.92 -6.30 -4.45
CA LEU A 34 1.03 -5.90 -3.37
C LEU A 34 0.06 -7.02 -2.98
N LEU A 35 -0.56 -7.69 -3.97
CA LEU A 35 -1.48 -8.80 -3.71
C LEU A 35 -0.77 -9.98 -3.03
N ASP A 36 0.46 -10.29 -3.43
CA ASP A 36 1.26 -11.33 -2.78
C ASP A 36 1.58 -11.00 -1.32
N ALA A 37 1.91 -9.74 -1.01
CA ALA A 37 2.13 -9.32 0.37
C ALA A 37 0.84 -9.34 1.20
N ALA A 38 -0.27 -8.87 0.63
CA ALA A 38 -1.56 -8.76 1.33
C ALA A 38 -2.21 -10.13 1.61
N PHE A 39 -2.15 -11.07 0.67
CA PHE A 39 -2.95 -12.30 0.72
C PHE A 39 -2.11 -13.58 0.88
N HIS A 40 -0.83 -13.55 0.52
CA HIS A 40 0.07 -14.71 0.64
C HIS A 40 1.13 -14.54 1.73
N GLY A 41 1.08 -13.44 2.50
CA GLY A 41 2.03 -13.17 3.58
C GLY A 41 3.47 -12.95 3.11
N ALA A 42 3.67 -12.63 1.82
CA ALA A 42 4.99 -12.50 1.21
C ALA A 42 5.75 -11.20 1.58
N GLY A 43 5.29 -10.46 2.60
CA GLY A 43 5.94 -9.25 3.08
C GLY A 43 5.03 -8.33 3.88
N THR A 44 5.59 -7.21 4.32
CA THR A 44 4.84 -6.06 4.86
C THR A 44 4.50 -5.08 3.75
N ILE A 45 3.43 -4.32 3.93
CA ILE A 45 3.11 -3.15 3.10
C ILE A 45 3.29 -1.93 4.00
N GLU A 46 4.15 -1.01 3.61
CA GLU A 46 4.49 0.20 4.38
C GLU A 46 4.47 1.42 3.45
N ILE A 47 4.25 2.61 4.01
CA ILE A 47 4.34 3.86 3.26
C ILE A 47 5.74 4.45 3.41
N LEU A 48 6.28 5.02 2.33
CA LEU A 48 7.46 5.86 2.36
C LEU A 48 7.08 7.33 2.10
N GLY A 49 7.43 8.18 3.07
CA GLY A 49 7.19 9.62 3.06
C GLY A 49 5.85 10.04 3.67
N GLY A 50 5.73 11.34 3.95
CA GLY A 50 4.53 11.93 4.55
C GLY A 50 4.35 11.62 6.04
N ASP A 51 3.13 11.80 6.54
CA ASP A 51 2.73 11.57 7.94
C ASP A 51 2.55 10.07 8.28
N LEU A 52 2.61 9.21 7.27
CA LEU A 52 2.49 7.76 7.38
C LEU A 52 3.82 7.04 7.17
N ASP A 53 4.96 7.76 7.19
CA ASP A 53 6.26 7.16 6.89
C ASP A 53 6.57 5.93 7.77
N ARG A 54 6.96 4.85 7.10
CA ARG A 54 7.20 3.51 7.65
C ARG A 54 6.04 2.92 8.45
N ARG A 55 4.82 3.42 8.23
CA ARG A 55 3.64 2.87 8.87
C ARG A 55 3.13 1.68 8.08
N ARG A 56 2.90 0.57 8.79
CA ARG A 56 2.31 -0.63 8.21
C ARG A 56 0.87 -0.39 7.76
N MET A 57 0.55 -0.94 6.61
CA MET A 57 -0.73 -0.83 5.92
C MET A 57 -1.32 -2.20 5.66
N GLU A 58 -2.64 -2.25 5.60
CA GLU A 58 -3.42 -3.41 5.15
C GLU A 58 -4.34 -3.02 4.01
N VAL A 59 -4.56 -3.95 3.08
CA VAL A 59 -5.52 -3.77 1.99
C VAL A 59 -6.92 -3.91 2.55
N THR A 60 -7.71 -2.83 2.46
CA THR A 60 -9.11 -2.80 2.90
C THR A 60 -10.09 -2.69 1.76
N GLY A 61 -9.61 -2.39 0.54
CA GLY A 61 -10.44 -2.29 -0.65
C GLY A 61 -9.61 -2.41 -1.92
N ILE A 62 -10.20 -3.04 -2.94
CA ILE A 62 -9.66 -3.09 -4.30
C ILE A 62 -10.80 -2.77 -5.23
N GLU A 63 -10.61 -1.78 -6.09
CA GLU A 63 -11.54 -1.40 -7.13
C GLU A 63 -10.84 -1.44 -8.49
N MET A 64 -11.45 -2.10 -9.47
CA MET A 64 -10.94 -2.20 -10.83
C MET A 64 -11.89 -1.47 -11.78
N ARG A 65 -11.36 -0.50 -12.54
CA ARG A 65 -12.12 0.28 -13.52
C ARG A 65 -11.33 0.42 -14.82
N GLY A 66 -11.80 -0.22 -15.88
CA GLY A 66 -11.11 -0.18 -17.17
C GLY A 66 -9.70 -0.77 -17.05
N CYS A 67 -8.68 0.03 -17.35
CA CYS A 67 -7.28 -0.34 -17.15
C CYS A 67 -6.74 -0.02 -15.75
N GLU A 68 -7.48 0.68 -14.89
CA GLU A 68 -7.03 1.14 -13.58
C GLU A 68 -7.36 0.13 -12.48
N THR A 69 -6.38 -0.18 -11.61
CA THR A 69 -6.66 -0.83 -10.32
C THR A 69 -6.32 0.11 -9.18
N ARG A 70 -7.35 0.52 -8.44
CA ARG A 70 -7.24 1.34 -7.25
C ARG A 70 -7.29 0.45 -6.01
N VAL A 71 -6.33 0.64 -5.13
CA VAL A 71 -6.19 -0.11 -3.87
C VAL A 71 -6.32 0.87 -2.73
N THR A 72 -7.24 0.59 -1.81
CA THR A 72 -7.38 1.31 -0.54
C THR A 72 -6.57 0.60 0.52
N LEU A 73 -5.63 1.34 1.10
CA LEU A 73 -4.75 0.90 2.17
C LEU A 73 -5.10 1.65 3.44
N ALA A 74 -5.38 0.93 4.52
CA ALA A 74 -5.57 1.52 5.84
C ALA A 74 -4.39 1.20 6.73
N ALA A 75 -3.99 2.13 7.59
CA ALA A 75 -2.98 1.84 8.58
C ALA A 75 -3.47 0.74 9.52
N THR A 76 -2.62 -0.25 9.76
CA THR A 76 -2.89 -1.25 10.80
C THR A 76 -3.09 -0.52 12.14
N GLY A 77 -4.05 -0.97 12.96
CA GLY A 77 -4.47 -0.29 14.19
C GLY A 77 -3.32 0.18 15.10
N ALA A 78 -3.56 1.24 15.89
CA ALA A 78 -2.53 1.98 16.64
C ALA A 78 -1.56 1.06 17.40
N GLY A 79 -0.29 0.97 16.98
CA GLY A 79 0.74 0.42 17.85
C GLY A 79 1.91 -0.37 17.27
N GLN A 80 2.25 -0.30 15.98
CA GLN A 80 3.58 -0.79 15.56
C GLN A 80 4.31 0.25 14.71
N ARG A 81 4.91 1.22 15.42
CA ARG A 81 6.11 1.90 14.93
C ARG A 81 7.26 0.95 15.23
N LEU A 82 7.87 0.35 14.21
CA LEU A 82 9.12 -0.39 14.37
C LEU A 82 10.19 0.64 14.74
N VAL A 83 10.62 0.60 16.00
CA VAL A 83 11.80 1.31 16.54
C VAL A 83 13.06 0.53 16.24
#